data_AF-K9WZE7-F1
#
_entry.id   AF-K9WZE7-F1
#
_cell.length_a   1.000
_cell.length_b   1.000
_cell.length_c   1.000
_cell.angle_alpha   90.00
_cell.angle_beta   90.00
_cell.angle_gamma   90.00
#
_symmetry.space_group_name_H-M   'P 1'
#
loop_
_entity.id
_entity.type
_entity.pdbx_description
1 polymer ?
#
loop_
_entity_poly.entity_id
_entity_poly.type
_entity_poly.pdbx_seq_one_letter_code
_entity_poly.pdbx_strand_id
1 'polypeptide(L)'
;MSLPLLLTISLTTISLLPIPPSPAQTVPLPSDAPLELEFLTKPKASVITADTINPEKLTVPSLWWAKENSENKLLDNWIAYPASEKESARVDLIVNQQIWTLLDYVERYDFVNRLGSVSRNFGYNVRVFNYQQEPLATYTCNFSTSPELCRIQMGNQTKIGLRRTS
;
A
#
# COMPACT_ATOMS: atom_id res chain seq x y z
N MET A 1 43.58 67.43 1.62
CA MET A 1 43.95 66.32 2.52
C MET A 1 43.09 65.13 2.15
N SER A 2 43.66 64.16 1.44
CA SER A 2 42.99 62.98 0.90
C SER A 2 42.94 61.86 1.96
N LEU A 3 41.76 61.29 2.18
CA LEU A 3 41.51 60.22 3.14
C LEU A 3 41.56 58.86 2.40
N PRO A 4 42.40 57.89 2.79
CA PRO A 4 42.41 56.60 2.13
C PRO A 4 41.30 55.71 2.69
N LEU A 5 40.52 55.11 1.79
CA LEU A 5 39.50 54.11 2.08
C LEU A 5 40.19 52.75 2.25
N LEU A 6 40.23 52.21 3.47
CA LEU A 6 40.76 50.86 3.72
C LEU A 6 39.63 49.83 3.59
N LEU A 7 39.72 48.99 2.56
CA LEU A 7 38.78 47.89 2.31
C LEU A 7 39.30 46.64 3.04
N THR A 8 38.69 46.26 4.16
CA THR A 8 39.05 45.03 4.89
C THR A 8 38.21 43.86 4.36
N ILE A 9 38.85 42.91 3.68
CA ILE A 9 38.22 41.66 3.25
C ILE A 9 38.27 40.68 4.43
N SER A 10 37.13 40.40 5.08
CA SER A 10 37.06 39.36 6.11
C SER A 10 36.89 37.98 5.47
N LEU A 11 37.88 37.12 5.63
CA LEU A 11 37.80 35.72 5.23
C LEU A 11 37.01 34.94 6.29
N THR A 12 35.70 34.76 6.10
CA THR A 12 34.90 33.88 6.95
C THR A 12 35.21 32.44 6.62
N THR A 13 35.89 31.74 7.53
CA THR A 13 36.12 30.30 7.44
C THR A 13 34.78 29.57 7.52
N ILE A 14 34.32 29.01 6.41
CA ILE A 14 33.12 28.16 6.37
C ILE A 14 33.50 26.82 7.02
N SER A 15 33.13 26.65 8.29
CA SER A 15 33.25 25.38 8.99
C SER A 15 32.28 24.36 8.39
N LEU A 16 32.79 23.43 7.57
CA LEU A 16 32.03 22.27 7.09
C LEU A 16 31.79 21.32 8.27
N LEU A 17 30.61 21.39 8.88
CA LEU A 17 30.17 20.39 9.85
C LEU A 17 29.88 19.08 9.11
N PRO A 18 30.42 17.93 9.55
CA PRO A 18 30.09 16.64 8.97
C PRO A 18 28.61 16.33 9.22
N ILE A 19 27.84 16.16 8.14
CA ILE A 19 26.45 15.71 8.21
C ILE A 19 26.48 14.22 8.60
N PRO A 20 25.87 13.81 9.73
CA PRO A 20 25.79 12.40 10.08
C PRO A 20 24.97 11.64 9.04
N PRO A 21 25.34 10.39 8.70
CA PRO A 21 24.55 9.58 7.78
C PRO A 21 23.15 9.35 8.35
N SER A 22 22.12 9.66 7.55
CA SER A 22 20.74 9.35 7.91
C SER A 22 20.49 7.85 7.80
N PRO A 23 19.86 7.18 8.78
CA PRO A 23 19.45 5.79 8.63
C PRO A 23 18.50 5.66 7.43
N ALA A 24 18.80 4.77 6.50
CA ALA A 24 17.91 4.45 5.40
C ALA A 24 16.59 3.88 5.96
N GLN A 25 15.52 4.66 5.92
CA GLN A 25 14.19 4.20 6.30
C GLN A 25 13.69 3.23 5.23
N THR A 26 13.52 1.96 5.59
CA THR A 26 13.05 0.93 4.66
C THR A 26 11.56 0.68 4.86
N VAL A 27 10.86 0.47 3.74
CA VAL A 27 9.47 -0.04 3.77
C VAL A 27 9.51 -1.51 4.17
N PRO A 28 8.70 -1.96 5.15
CA PRO A 28 8.68 -3.35 5.57
C PRO A 28 8.27 -4.30 4.43
N LEU A 29 8.54 -5.59 4.62
CA LEU A 29 8.04 -6.62 3.72
C LEU A 29 6.51 -6.74 3.89
N PRO A 30 5.76 -7.05 2.82
CA PRO A 30 4.35 -7.40 2.95
C PRO A 30 4.17 -8.62 3.88
N SER A 31 3.04 -8.67 4.57
CA SER A 31 2.66 -9.83 5.39
C SER A 31 2.55 -11.10 4.53
N ASP A 32 3.06 -12.21 5.07
CA ASP A 32 3.01 -13.57 4.52
C ASP A 32 1.82 -14.40 5.03
N ALA A 33 0.95 -13.81 5.85
CA ALA A 33 -0.24 -14.46 6.36
C ALA A 33 -1.14 -14.99 5.22
N PRO A 34 -1.79 -16.15 5.36
CA PRO A 34 -2.68 -16.65 4.33
C PRO A 34 -3.91 -15.74 4.12
N LEU A 35 -4.53 -15.85 2.94
CA LEU A 35 -5.85 -15.27 2.69
C LEU A 35 -6.92 -16.17 3.30
N GLU A 36 -7.69 -15.66 4.25
CA GLU A 36 -8.74 -16.42 4.99
C GLU A 36 -10.12 -16.20 4.34
N LEU A 37 -10.34 -16.78 3.15
CA LEU A 37 -11.59 -16.64 2.38
C LEU A 37 -12.84 -17.08 3.16
N GLU A 38 -12.70 -17.97 4.14
CA GLU A 38 -13.80 -18.40 5.00
C GLU A 38 -14.48 -17.24 5.74
N PHE A 39 -13.75 -16.15 6.01
CA PHE A 39 -14.29 -14.97 6.70
C PHE A 39 -15.29 -14.19 5.86
N LEU A 40 -15.33 -14.40 4.54
CA LEU A 40 -16.38 -13.83 3.69
C LEU A 40 -17.76 -14.41 4.03
N THR A 41 -17.83 -15.64 4.55
CA THR A 41 -19.10 -16.30 4.90
C THR A 41 -19.32 -16.46 6.40
N LYS A 42 -18.23 -16.49 7.17
CA LYS A 42 -18.23 -16.68 8.62
C LYS A 42 -17.24 -15.70 9.26
N PRO A 43 -17.58 -14.40 9.30
CA PRO A 43 -16.66 -13.39 9.81
C PRO A 43 -16.35 -13.65 11.29
N LYS A 44 -15.06 -13.55 11.66
CA LYS A 44 -14.65 -13.45 13.07
C LYS A 44 -14.96 -12.04 13.58
N ALA A 45 -15.24 -11.91 14.87
CA ALA A 45 -15.73 -10.66 15.48
C ALA A 45 -14.86 -9.41 15.21
N SER A 46 -13.55 -9.57 15.00
CA SER A 46 -12.62 -8.47 14.73
C SER A 46 -12.36 -8.22 13.24
N VAL A 47 -12.81 -9.10 12.35
CA VAL A 47 -12.57 -8.99 10.91
C VAL A 47 -13.73 -8.24 10.27
N ILE A 48 -13.39 -7.32 9.36
CA ILE A 48 -14.38 -6.49 8.68
C ILE A 48 -14.42 -6.93 7.22
N THR A 49 -15.60 -7.22 6.70
CA THR A 49 -15.82 -7.59 5.30
C THR A 49 -16.87 -6.67 4.66
N ALA A 50 -17.12 -6.86 3.37
CA ALA A 50 -18.21 -6.17 2.68
C ALA A 50 -19.59 -6.42 3.32
N ASP A 51 -19.79 -7.53 4.03
CA ASP A 51 -21.07 -7.92 4.63
C ASP A 51 -21.21 -7.51 6.10
N THR A 52 -20.13 -7.05 6.75
CA THR A 52 -20.14 -6.60 8.16
C THR A 52 -20.11 -5.08 8.28
N ILE A 53 -20.41 -4.35 7.20
CA ILE A 53 -20.42 -2.89 7.16
C ILE A 53 -21.49 -2.37 8.12
N ASN A 54 -21.11 -1.42 8.97
CA ASN A 54 -22.07 -0.70 9.79
C ASN A 54 -22.52 0.57 9.05
N PRO A 55 -23.78 0.71 8.63
CA PRO A 55 -24.23 1.90 7.90
C PRO A 55 -24.33 3.17 8.79
N GLU A 56 -24.36 3.03 10.11
CA GLU A 56 -24.47 4.15 11.06
C GLU A 56 -23.10 4.75 11.42
N LYS A 57 -22.00 4.05 11.12
CA LYS A 57 -20.62 4.46 11.46
C LYS A 57 -19.70 4.20 10.28
N LEU A 58 -18.76 5.12 10.02
CA LEU A 58 -17.77 4.92 8.97
C LEU A 58 -17.07 3.56 9.16
N THR A 59 -17.27 2.63 8.23
CA THR A 59 -16.53 1.37 8.25
C THR A 59 -15.09 1.67 7.87
N VAL A 60 -14.15 1.20 8.70
CA VAL A 60 -12.72 1.47 8.54
C VAL A 60 -12.02 0.21 8.05
N PRO A 61 -11.23 0.28 6.96
CA PRO A 61 -11.13 1.42 6.05
C PRO A 61 -12.39 1.59 5.20
N SER A 62 -12.65 2.81 4.72
CA SER A 62 -13.85 3.17 3.96
C SER A 62 -13.85 2.66 2.51
N LEU A 63 -13.46 1.39 2.33
CA LEU A 63 -13.34 0.74 1.03
C LEU A 63 -14.67 0.51 0.34
N TRP A 64 -15.77 0.47 1.10
CA TRP A 64 -17.12 0.42 0.52
C TRP A 64 -17.40 1.61 -0.39
N TRP A 65 -17.01 2.83 0.01
CA TRP A 65 -17.17 4.02 -0.82
C TRP A 65 -16.28 3.98 -2.08
N ALA A 66 -15.10 3.38 -1.98
CA ALA A 66 -14.20 3.19 -3.12
C ALA A 66 -14.75 2.16 -4.13
N LYS A 67 -15.36 1.08 -3.63
CA LYS A 67 -16.06 0.07 -4.44
C LYS A 67 -17.23 0.68 -5.21
N GLU A 68 -18.14 1.38 -4.52
CA GLU A 68 -19.38 1.89 -5.11
C GLU A 68 -19.16 2.91 -6.24
N ASN A 69 -18.13 3.75 -6.13
CA ASN A 69 -17.94 4.87 -7.06
C ASN A 69 -17.05 4.57 -8.27
N SER A 70 -16.25 3.48 -8.27
CA SER A 70 -15.27 3.29 -9.37
C SER A 70 -14.85 1.86 -9.69
N GLU A 71 -15.16 0.87 -8.85
CA GLU A 71 -14.51 -0.45 -8.94
C GLU A 71 -15.46 -1.65 -8.90
N ASN A 72 -16.78 -1.42 -8.97
CA ASN A 72 -17.84 -2.42 -8.79
C ASN A 72 -17.72 -3.70 -9.64
N LYS A 73 -16.98 -3.68 -10.75
CA LYS A 73 -16.76 -4.88 -11.58
C LYS A 73 -15.44 -5.58 -11.28
N LEU A 74 -14.41 -4.85 -10.84
CA LEU A 74 -13.07 -5.40 -10.64
C LEU A 74 -12.87 -5.88 -9.19
N LEU A 75 -13.29 -5.09 -8.20
CA LEU A 75 -13.21 -5.47 -6.80
C LEU A 75 -14.46 -6.27 -6.42
N ASP A 76 -14.31 -7.58 -6.31
CA ASP A 76 -15.42 -8.47 -5.94
C ASP A 76 -15.68 -8.40 -4.43
N ASN A 77 -14.63 -8.57 -3.62
CA ASN A 77 -14.71 -8.63 -2.16
C ASN A 77 -13.48 -8.07 -1.47
N TRP A 78 -13.55 -7.89 -0.16
CA TRP A 78 -12.41 -7.50 0.66
C TRP A 78 -12.56 -8.01 2.09
N ILE A 79 -11.42 -8.18 2.74
CA ILE A 79 -11.32 -8.56 4.15
C ILE A 79 -10.30 -7.62 4.81
N ALA A 80 -10.73 -6.83 5.80
CA ALA A 80 -9.84 -6.02 6.61
C ALA A 80 -9.57 -6.70 7.95
N TYR A 81 -8.28 -6.77 8.25
CA TYR A 81 -7.70 -7.31 9.47
C TYR A 81 -7.14 -6.14 10.27
N PRO A 82 -7.76 -5.76 11.39
CA PRO A 82 -7.17 -4.78 12.29
C PRO A 82 -5.81 -5.25 12.80
N ALA A 83 -4.98 -4.28 13.22
CA ALA A 83 -3.69 -4.59 13.81
C ALA A 83 -3.83 -5.51 15.03
N SER A 84 -2.87 -6.41 15.18
CA SER A 84 -2.72 -7.27 16.35
C SER A 84 -1.27 -7.22 16.84
N GLU A 85 -1.00 -7.85 17.98
CA GLU A 85 0.36 -7.99 18.52
C GLU A 85 1.34 -8.65 17.53
N LYS A 86 0.83 -9.44 16.57
CA LYS A 86 1.66 -10.22 15.64
C LYS A 86 1.75 -9.60 14.25
N GLU A 87 0.77 -8.80 13.86
CA GLU A 87 0.61 -8.36 12.47
C GLU A 87 0.07 -6.94 12.40
N SER A 88 0.68 -6.14 11.52
CA SER A 88 0.16 -4.81 11.18
C SER A 88 -1.20 -4.92 10.51
N ALA A 89 -2.02 -3.88 10.67
CA ALA A 89 -3.31 -3.79 10.01
C ALA A 89 -3.16 -3.95 8.49
N ARG A 90 -4.03 -4.75 7.88
CA ARG A 90 -4.02 -4.99 6.44
C ARG A 90 -5.42 -5.21 5.88
N VAL A 91 -5.56 -4.95 4.60
CA VAL A 91 -6.71 -5.34 3.82
C VAL A 91 -6.28 -6.28 2.72
N ASP A 92 -6.98 -7.40 2.62
CA ASP A 92 -6.90 -8.28 1.47
C ASP A 92 -8.07 -7.98 0.53
N LEU A 93 -7.74 -7.47 -0.65
CA LEU A 93 -8.67 -7.21 -1.74
C LEU A 93 -8.78 -8.44 -2.61
N ILE A 94 -9.99 -8.86 -2.92
CA ILE A 94 -10.28 -9.99 -3.80
C ILE A 94 -10.86 -9.44 -5.10
N VAL A 95 -10.12 -9.59 -6.20
CA VAL A 95 -10.52 -9.09 -7.51
C VAL A 95 -11.14 -10.17 -8.37
N ASN A 96 -12.00 -9.74 -9.29
CA ASN A 96 -12.48 -10.56 -10.38
C ASN A 96 -11.32 -10.92 -11.31
N GLN A 97 -10.91 -12.18 -11.33
CA GLN A 97 -9.74 -12.62 -12.11
C GLN A 97 -9.94 -12.39 -13.62
N GLN A 98 -11.16 -12.57 -14.14
CA GLN A 98 -11.42 -12.39 -15.57
C GLN A 98 -11.14 -10.96 -15.97
N ILE A 99 -11.66 -9.99 -15.22
CA ILE A 99 -11.45 -8.57 -15.50
C ILE A 99 -9.99 -8.17 -15.23
N TRP A 100 -9.40 -8.61 -14.11
CA TRP A 100 -8.00 -8.34 -13.79
C TRP A 100 -7.03 -8.73 -14.91
N THR A 101 -7.25 -9.89 -15.55
CA THR A 101 -6.39 -10.35 -16.64
C THR A 101 -6.49 -9.52 -17.92
N LEU A 102 -7.60 -8.79 -18.11
CA LEU A 102 -7.81 -7.90 -19.25
C LEU A 102 -7.12 -6.55 -19.08
N LEU A 103 -6.87 -6.14 -17.83
CA LEU A 103 -6.22 -4.86 -17.53
C LEU A 103 -4.74 -4.88 -17.91
N ASP A 104 -4.24 -3.74 -18.37
CA ASP A 104 -2.82 -3.54 -18.57
C ASP A 104 -2.08 -3.26 -17.23
N TYR A 105 -0.76 -3.08 -17.31
CA TYR A 105 0.06 -2.82 -16.12
C TYR A 105 -0.33 -1.51 -15.42
N VAL A 106 -0.61 -0.45 -16.17
CA VAL A 106 -0.92 0.88 -15.63
C VAL A 106 -2.27 0.86 -14.92
N GLU A 107 -3.28 0.22 -15.52
CA GLU A 107 -4.60 0.06 -14.92
C GLU A 107 -4.55 -0.75 -13.61
N ARG A 108 -3.79 -1.85 -13.60
CA ARG A 108 -3.59 -2.65 -12.37
C ARG A 108 -2.84 -1.87 -11.30
N TYR A 109 -1.81 -1.12 -11.69
CA TYR A 109 -1.05 -0.29 -10.76
C TYR A 109 -1.93 0.82 -10.18
N ASP A 110 -2.72 1.49 -11.01
CA ASP A 110 -3.62 2.56 -10.56
C ASP A 110 -4.66 2.04 -9.57
N PHE A 111 -5.28 0.89 -9.85
CA PHE A 111 -6.17 0.21 -8.89
C PHE A 111 -5.50 0.00 -7.52
N VAL A 112 -4.30 -0.60 -7.52
CA VAL A 112 -3.55 -0.87 -6.27
C VAL A 112 -3.18 0.44 -5.56
N ASN A 113 -2.76 1.45 -6.31
CA ASN A 113 -2.35 2.74 -5.75
C ASN A 113 -3.53 3.50 -5.14
N ARG A 114 -4.70 3.52 -5.80
CA ARG A 114 -5.89 4.20 -5.30
C ARG A 114 -6.40 3.55 -4.01
N LEU A 115 -6.66 2.24 -4.02
CA LEU A 115 -7.14 1.55 -2.82
C LEU A 115 -6.09 1.46 -1.71
N GLY A 116 -4.82 1.32 -2.08
CA GLY A 116 -3.69 1.42 -1.16
C GLY A 116 -3.65 2.77 -0.46
N SER A 117 -3.82 3.87 -1.20
CA SER A 117 -3.84 5.22 -0.63
C SER A 117 -5.06 5.45 0.27
N VAL A 118 -6.24 4.95 -0.10
CA VAL A 118 -7.43 4.99 0.77
C VAL A 118 -7.17 4.24 2.08
N SER A 119 -6.60 3.03 1.99
CA SER A 119 -6.34 2.18 3.16
C SER A 119 -5.24 2.74 4.08
N ARG A 120 -4.18 3.32 3.48
CA ARG A 120 -3.08 4.00 4.17
C ARG A 120 -3.59 5.06 5.14
N ASN A 121 -4.60 5.83 4.76
CA ASN A 121 -5.15 6.88 5.61
C ASN A 121 -5.75 6.36 6.94
N PHE A 122 -5.96 5.05 7.03
CA PHE A 122 -6.44 4.37 8.24
C PHE A 122 -5.35 3.48 8.88
N GLY A 123 -4.10 3.54 8.41
CA GLY A 123 -3.00 2.71 8.92
C GLY A 123 -2.99 1.28 8.39
N TYR A 124 -3.67 0.99 7.28
CA TYR A 124 -3.75 -0.34 6.70
C TYR A 124 -2.81 -0.51 5.50
N ASN A 125 -2.08 -1.62 5.47
CA ASN A 125 -1.45 -2.13 4.25
C ASN A 125 -2.51 -2.78 3.34
N VAL A 126 -2.17 -3.01 2.07
CA VAL A 126 -3.07 -3.70 1.12
C VAL A 126 -2.34 -4.85 0.43
N ARG A 127 -3.07 -5.96 0.24
CA ARG A 127 -2.70 -7.07 -0.63
C ARG A 127 -3.85 -7.35 -1.58
N VAL A 128 -3.53 -7.75 -2.81
CA VAL A 128 -4.52 -8.06 -3.85
C VAL A 128 -4.40 -9.52 -4.22
N PHE A 129 -5.52 -10.22 -4.26
CA PHE A 129 -5.63 -11.64 -4.57
C PHE A 129 -6.75 -11.93 -5.56
N ASN A 130 -6.70 -13.09 -6.21
CA ASN A 130 -7.88 -13.72 -6.82
C ASN A 130 -8.48 -14.78 -5.87
N TYR A 131 -9.61 -15.38 -6.26
CA TYR A 131 -10.24 -16.47 -5.51
C TYR A 131 -9.43 -17.77 -5.44
N GLN A 132 -8.40 -17.92 -6.29
CA GLN A 132 -7.42 -19.01 -6.19
C GLN A 132 -6.30 -18.70 -5.17
N GLN A 133 -6.44 -17.60 -4.42
CA GLN A 133 -5.48 -17.12 -3.41
C GLN A 133 -4.10 -16.78 -3.99
N GLU A 134 -4.02 -16.52 -5.29
CA GLU A 134 -2.79 -16.08 -5.94
C GLU A 134 -2.51 -14.62 -5.57
N PRO A 135 -1.33 -14.27 -5.03
CA PRO A 135 -0.97 -12.89 -4.74
C PRO A 135 -0.69 -12.13 -6.05
N LEU A 136 -1.43 -11.04 -6.27
CA LEU A 136 -1.40 -10.26 -7.51
C LEU A 136 -0.67 -8.93 -7.35
N ALA A 137 -0.74 -8.31 -6.17
CA ALA A 137 -0.03 -7.08 -5.85
C ALA A 137 -0.05 -6.79 -4.34
N THR A 138 0.82 -5.88 -3.90
CA THR A 138 0.83 -5.33 -2.54
C THR A 138 1.05 -3.82 -2.55
N TYR A 139 0.51 -3.14 -1.54
CA TYR A 139 0.81 -1.76 -1.18
C TYR A 139 1.15 -1.75 0.31
N THR A 140 2.44 -1.63 0.63
CA THR A 140 2.95 -1.73 2.00
C THR A 140 3.56 -0.40 2.42
N CYS A 141 3.26 0.06 3.62
CA CYS A 141 3.80 1.30 4.17
C CYS A 141 4.62 1.07 5.43
N ASN A 142 5.59 1.95 5.64
CA ASN A 142 6.19 2.23 6.93
C ASN A 142 5.41 3.38 7.57
N PHE A 143 4.55 3.06 8.53
CA PHE A 143 3.73 4.03 9.25
C PHE A 143 4.49 4.76 10.38
N SER A 144 5.77 4.42 10.60
CA SER A 144 6.61 5.04 11.63
C SER A 144 7.36 6.28 11.10
N THR A 145 7.14 6.68 9.85
CA THR A 145 7.82 7.81 9.19
C THR A 145 6.82 8.91 8.83
N SER A 146 7.30 10.16 8.75
CA SER A 146 6.48 11.31 8.34
C SER A 146 7.18 12.09 7.21
N PRO A 147 6.69 12.02 5.95
CA PRO A 147 5.51 11.29 5.50
C PRO A 147 5.69 9.76 5.54
N GLU A 148 4.60 8.99 5.54
CA GLU A 148 4.68 7.53 5.45
C GLU A 148 5.32 7.13 4.13
N LEU A 149 6.30 6.23 4.20
CA LEU A 149 6.97 5.67 3.03
C LEU A 149 6.24 4.40 2.60
N CYS A 150 5.73 4.36 1.37
CA CYS A 150 4.99 3.23 0.84
C CYS A 150 5.62 2.65 -0.42
N ARG A 151 5.47 1.35 -0.62
CA ARG A 151 5.96 0.61 -1.78
C ARG A 151 4.84 -0.25 -2.36
N ILE A 152 4.65 -0.12 -3.66
CA ILE A 152 3.81 -1.03 -4.44
C ILE A 152 4.70 -2.14 -5.02
N GLN A 153 4.28 -3.39 -4.88
CA GLN A 153 4.89 -4.52 -5.57
C GLN A 153 3.83 -5.21 -6.41
N MET A 154 4.03 -5.25 -7.73
CA MET A 154 3.15 -5.97 -8.63
C MET A 154 3.63 -7.42 -8.73
N GLY A 155 2.69 -8.37 -8.69
CA GLY A 155 2.98 -9.78 -8.91
C GLY A 155 3.50 -10.02 -10.33
N ASN A 156 4.48 -10.91 -10.47
CA ASN A 156 4.99 -11.31 -11.76
C ASN A 156 3.94 -12.15 -12.49
N GLN A 157 3.10 -11.52 -13.31
CA GLN A 157 2.20 -12.23 -14.21
C GLN A 157 2.96 -12.81 -15.41
N THR A 158 4.02 -13.57 -15.17
CA THR A 158 4.62 -14.44 -16.18
C THR A 158 3.85 -15.76 -16.25
N LYS A 159 2.57 -15.70 -16.64
CA LYS A 159 1.95 -16.83 -17.36
C LYS A 159 2.10 -16.59 -18.86
N ILE A 160 3.36 -16.46 -19.30
CA ILE A 160 3.70 -16.76 -20.70
C ILE A 160 3.70 -18.28 -20.78
N GLY A 161 2.74 -18.85 -21.49
CA GLY A 161 2.64 -20.27 -21.76
C GLY A 161 3.82 -20.78 -22.58
N LEU A 162 4.99 -20.96 -21.96
CA LEU A 162 6.03 -21.84 -22.48
C LEU A 162 5.68 -23.27 -22.04
N ARG A 163 4.69 -23.83 -22.73
CA ARG A 163 4.55 -25.28 -22.83
C ARG A 163 5.76 -25.77 -23.63
N ARG A 164 6.88 -26.05 -22.96
CA ARG A 164 7.92 -26.90 -23.54
C ARG A 164 7.29 -28.28 -23.68
N THR A 165 6.89 -28.60 -24.90
CA THR A 165 6.65 -29.98 -25.31
C THR A 165 7.99 -30.70 -25.22
N SER A 166 8.11 -31.59 -24.24
CA SER A 166 9.07 -32.68 -24.27
C SER A 166 8.50 -33.83 -25.09
#